data_AF-A0A954PMK5-F1
#
_entry.id   AF-A0A954PMK5-F1
#
_cell.length_a   1.000
_cell.length_b   1.000
_cell.length_c   1.000
_cell.angle_alpha   90.00
_cell.angle_beta   90.00
_cell.angle_gamma   90.00
#
_symmetry.space_group_name_H-M   'P 1'
#
loop_
_entity.id
_entity.type
_entity.pdbx_description
1 polymer ?
#
loop_
_entity_poly.entity_id
_entity_poly.type
_entity_poly.pdbx_seq_one_letter_code
_entity_poly.pdbx_strand_id
1 'polypeptide(L)'
;LNPPKGLGFIVRTAGQERTQRELSRDMAYLVRLWKVLVKRVKNSPCPADIYEESDMIIRTIRDIFSEDIDTIVVDEKGAHDRAKEFLQLVMPRYVSRLQLYDGREPLFHKYHLEKEIAKIQRRTVPLKGGGSIVIDPTEALVAIDVNSGSFRTDSSAEDSAFQLNMSAAKEIARQLRLRDLGGVIVNDFIDMRRESHRRKVERALHDALRRDRARTKVLRTSPFGLIEMTRQRIRPSLKRSVYEDCPCCQGRAVVKTGESMAIEVVRVLMMACQQPRACRVTIRVNDKVSAYLNNKKRRDVMQIEEASGVTVQILGSETLFPEHFECDCRDSEGNLIPLPFLEQTP
;
A
#
# COMPACT_ATOMS: atom_id res chain seq x y z
N LEU A 1 20.89 -6.27 -33.30
CA LEU A 1 19.97 -7.37 -32.95
C LEU A 1 19.61 -8.02 -34.27
N ASN A 2 19.98 -9.28 -34.51
CA ASN A 2 19.71 -9.96 -35.80
C ASN A 2 18.52 -10.92 -35.63
N PRO A 3 17.26 -10.44 -35.70
CA PRO A 3 16.10 -11.32 -35.55
C PRO A 3 15.97 -12.26 -36.77
N PRO A 4 15.32 -13.43 -36.61
CA PRO A 4 14.94 -14.27 -37.74
C PRO A 4 14.08 -13.52 -38.76
N LYS A 5 14.23 -13.85 -40.04
CA LYS A 5 13.42 -13.26 -41.12
C LYS A 5 11.93 -13.46 -40.85
N GLY A 6 11.12 -12.43 -41.09
CA GLY A 6 9.66 -12.45 -40.90
C GLY A 6 9.18 -12.13 -39.48
N LEU A 7 10.08 -11.83 -38.54
CA LEU A 7 9.71 -11.40 -37.19
C LEU A 7 10.00 -9.91 -36.98
N GLY A 8 9.02 -9.19 -36.42
CA GLY A 8 9.20 -7.84 -35.87
C GLY A 8 9.51 -7.91 -34.38
N PHE A 9 10.16 -6.87 -33.85
CA PHE A 9 10.33 -6.70 -32.41
C PHE A 9 10.19 -5.23 -32.02
N ILE A 10 9.79 -4.98 -30.79
CA ILE A 10 9.66 -3.64 -30.21
C ILE A 10 10.57 -3.59 -28.98
N VAL A 11 11.50 -2.64 -28.96
CA VAL A 11 12.28 -2.37 -27.76
C VAL A 11 11.39 -1.62 -26.77
N ARG A 12 11.09 -2.24 -25.64
CA ARG A 12 10.29 -1.62 -24.57
C ARG A 12 11.08 -0.47 -23.93
N THR A 13 10.38 0.46 -23.27
CA THR A 13 11.02 1.56 -22.53
C THR A 13 12.06 1.07 -21.50
N ALA A 14 11.83 -0.10 -20.89
CA ALA A 14 12.78 -0.75 -19.98
C ALA A 14 14.10 -1.21 -20.64
N GLY A 15 14.14 -1.28 -21.97
CA GLY A 15 15.33 -1.63 -22.76
C GLY A 15 16.20 -0.43 -23.13
N GLN A 16 15.80 0.80 -22.83
CA GLN A 16 16.48 2.02 -23.28
C GLN A 16 17.91 2.16 -22.74
N GLU A 17 18.18 1.69 -21.52
CA GLU A 17 19.51 1.72 -20.89
C GLU A 17 20.23 0.36 -20.94
N ARG A 18 19.68 -0.61 -21.69
CA ARG A 18 20.24 -1.96 -21.76
C ARG A 18 21.25 -2.08 -22.89
N THR A 19 22.30 -2.83 -22.61
CA THR A 19 23.35 -3.11 -23.58
C THR A 19 22.80 -3.96 -24.73
N GLN A 20 23.43 -3.86 -25.90
CA GLN A 20 23.10 -4.71 -27.04
C GLN A 20 23.17 -6.21 -26.70
N ARG A 21 24.07 -6.61 -25.78
CA ARG A 21 24.20 -7.99 -25.31
C ARG A 21 22.96 -8.44 -24.53
N GLU A 22 22.47 -7.63 -23.60
CA GLU A 22 21.25 -7.90 -22.84
C GLU A 22 20.04 -7.99 -23.77
N LEU A 23 19.88 -7.05 -24.69
CA LEU A 23 18.78 -7.07 -25.67
C LEU A 23 18.86 -8.30 -26.61
N SER A 24 20.08 -8.71 -26.98
CA SER A 24 20.28 -9.90 -27.84
C SER A 24 19.92 -11.18 -27.09
N ARG A 25 20.19 -11.23 -25.79
CA ARG A 25 19.81 -12.34 -24.92
C ARG A 25 18.30 -12.44 -24.76
N ASP A 26 17.62 -11.31 -24.54
CA ASP A 26 16.16 -11.26 -24.43
C ASP A 26 15.48 -11.69 -25.74
N MET A 27 15.97 -11.20 -26.88
CA MET A 27 15.50 -11.66 -28.19
C MET A 27 15.73 -13.16 -28.41
N ALA A 28 16.90 -13.69 -28.02
CA ALA A 28 17.18 -15.12 -28.12
C ALA A 28 16.25 -15.95 -27.24
N TYR A 29 15.88 -15.44 -26.06
CA TYR A 29 14.86 -16.03 -25.19
C TYR A 29 13.50 -16.08 -25.91
N LEU A 30 12.99 -14.95 -26.41
CA LEU A 30 11.68 -14.88 -27.06
C LEU A 30 11.59 -15.82 -28.28
N VAL A 31 12.66 -15.90 -29.08
CA VAL A 31 12.73 -16.82 -30.23
C VAL A 31 12.70 -18.29 -29.78
N ARG A 32 13.36 -18.63 -28.66
CA ARG A 32 13.36 -19.99 -28.15
C ARG A 32 12.00 -20.37 -27.57
N LEU A 33 11.38 -19.47 -26.81
CA LEU A 33 10.01 -19.65 -26.31
C LEU A 33 9.05 -19.88 -27.47
N TRP A 34 9.10 -19.04 -28.52
CA TRP A 34 8.27 -19.20 -29.71
C TRP A 34 8.41 -20.59 -30.36
N LYS A 35 9.63 -21.10 -30.52
CA LYS A 35 9.86 -22.45 -31.06
C LYS A 35 9.22 -23.55 -30.22
N VAL A 36 9.28 -23.42 -28.89
CA VAL A 36 8.65 -24.37 -27.96
C VAL A 36 7.13 -24.33 -28.10
N LEU A 37 6.54 -23.13 -28.16
CA LEU A 37 5.10 -22.96 -28.33
C LEU A 37 4.62 -23.60 -29.64
N VAL A 38 5.29 -23.30 -30.76
CA VAL A 38 4.95 -23.89 -32.08
C VAL A 38 5.05 -25.42 -32.04
N LYS A 39 6.05 -25.99 -31.37
CA LYS A 39 6.18 -27.45 -31.21
C LYS A 39 5.05 -28.03 -30.37
N ARG A 40 4.66 -27.37 -29.28
CA ARG A 40 3.57 -27.82 -28.39
C ARG A 40 2.22 -27.76 -29.10
N VAL A 41 1.94 -26.70 -29.85
CA VAL A 41 0.72 -26.57 -30.67
C VAL A 41 0.59 -27.73 -31.65
N LYS A 42 1.68 -28.12 -32.32
CA LYS A 42 1.67 -29.22 -33.30
C LYS A 42 1.44 -30.60 -32.67
N ASN A 43 1.86 -30.78 -31.42
CA ASN A 43 1.93 -32.09 -30.79
C ASN A 43 0.84 -32.34 -29.73
N SER A 44 0.03 -31.32 -29.38
CA SER A 44 -0.99 -31.44 -28.34
C SER A 44 -2.38 -31.64 -28.97
N PRO A 45 -3.17 -32.62 -28.52
CA PRO A 45 -4.57 -32.75 -28.92
C PRO A 45 -5.38 -31.54 -28.40
N CYS A 46 -6.29 -31.02 -29.23
CA CYS A 46 -7.09 -29.83 -28.93
C CYS A 46 -8.39 -30.20 -28.18
N PRO A 47 -8.90 -29.38 -27.23
CA PRO A 47 -8.30 -28.15 -26.67
C PRO A 47 -7.27 -28.44 -25.57
N ALA A 48 -6.15 -27.69 -25.58
CA ALA A 48 -5.10 -27.80 -24.58
C ALA A 48 -4.43 -26.45 -24.29
N ASP A 49 -4.00 -26.25 -23.04
CA ASP A 49 -3.21 -25.09 -22.64
C ASP A 49 -1.78 -25.19 -23.20
N ILE A 50 -1.44 -24.22 -24.04
CA ILE A 50 -0.13 -24.16 -24.71
C ILE A 50 0.87 -23.30 -23.91
N TYR A 51 0.40 -22.18 -23.36
CA TYR A 51 1.21 -21.22 -22.63
C TYR A 51 0.38 -20.43 -21.63
N GLU A 52 0.81 -20.44 -20.37
CA GLU A 52 0.18 -19.68 -19.31
C GLU A 52 1.10 -18.52 -18.90
N GLU A 53 0.78 -17.32 -19.37
CA GLU A 53 1.51 -16.07 -19.02
C GLU A 53 1.28 -15.65 -17.55
N SER A 54 0.31 -16.27 -16.88
CA SER A 54 -0.17 -15.91 -15.54
C SER A 54 0.58 -16.57 -14.40
N ASP A 55 1.44 -17.57 -14.65
CA ASP A 55 2.22 -18.19 -13.59
C ASP A 55 3.16 -17.14 -12.97
N MET A 56 2.89 -16.82 -11.70
CA MET A 56 3.62 -15.82 -10.94
C MET A 56 5.11 -16.16 -10.83
N ILE A 57 5.47 -17.44 -10.72
CA ILE A 57 6.86 -17.91 -10.57
C ILE A 57 7.60 -17.66 -11.87
N ILE A 58 7.03 -18.06 -13.01
CA ILE A 58 7.63 -17.82 -14.34
C ILE A 58 7.84 -16.33 -14.58
N ARG A 59 6.81 -15.52 -14.31
CA ARG A 59 6.89 -14.06 -14.41
C ARG A 59 7.96 -13.48 -13.48
N THR A 60 8.03 -13.97 -12.25
CA THR A 60 9.00 -13.52 -11.25
C THR A 60 10.43 -13.84 -11.67
N ILE A 61 10.70 -15.06 -12.15
CA ILE A 61 12.03 -15.43 -12.65
C ILE A 61 12.37 -14.61 -13.88
N ARG A 62 11.48 -14.52 -14.88
CA ARG A 62 11.73 -13.74 -16.11
C ARG A 62 12.04 -12.28 -15.82
N ASP A 63 11.26 -11.67 -14.92
CA ASP A 63 11.36 -10.24 -14.68
C ASP A 63 12.47 -9.93 -13.66
N ILE A 64 12.66 -10.76 -12.63
CA ILE A 64 13.61 -10.52 -11.52
C ILE A 64 14.98 -11.13 -11.71
N PHE A 65 15.08 -12.27 -12.38
CA PHE A 65 16.34 -12.98 -12.41
C PHE A 65 17.44 -12.20 -13.15
N SER A 66 18.60 -12.13 -12.52
CA SER A 66 19.82 -11.51 -13.05
C SER A 66 21.04 -12.32 -12.64
N GLU A 67 22.17 -12.09 -13.30
CA GLU A 67 23.38 -12.94 -13.15
C GLU A 67 23.98 -12.87 -11.74
N ASP A 68 23.69 -11.81 -10.99
CA ASP A 68 24.06 -11.58 -9.59
C ASP A 68 23.21 -12.35 -8.58
N ILE A 69 22.16 -13.07 -9.02
CA ILE A 69 21.36 -13.92 -8.14
C ILE A 69 21.98 -15.31 -8.03
N ASP A 70 22.56 -15.62 -6.89
CA ASP A 70 23.26 -16.90 -6.67
C ASP A 70 22.33 -18.11 -6.58
N THR A 71 21.13 -17.95 -6.00
CA THR A 71 20.22 -19.06 -5.72
C THR A 71 18.77 -18.63 -5.80
N ILE A 72 17.92 -19.52 -6.35
CA ILE A 72 16.46 -19.43 -6.33
C ILE A 72 15.97 -20.56 -5.44
N VAL A 73 15.32 -20.24 -4.32
CA VAL A 73 14.83 -21.23 -3.36
C VAL A 73 13.31 -21.27 -3.44
N VAL A 74 12.76 -22.47 -3.60
CA VAL A 74 11.30 -22.71 -3.68
C VAL A 74 10.94 -23.80 -2.69
N ASP A 75 9.92 -23.59 -1.86
CA ASP A 75 9.49 -24.53 -0.80
C ASP A 75 8.31 -25.42 -1.21
N GLU A 76 7.70 -25.17 -2.37
CA GLU A 76 6.65 -26.00 -2.93
C GLU A 76 7.18 -26.81 -4.14
N LYS A 77 7.00 -28.14 -4.10
CA LYS A 77 7.50 -29.04 -5.14
C LYS A 77 6.91 -28.74 -6.53
N GLY A 78 5.61 -28.49 -6.63
CA GLY A 78 4.96 -28.17 -7.90
C GLY A 78 5.52 -26.89 -8.53
N ALA A 79 5.65 -25.84 -7.72
CA ALA A 79 6.29 -24.59 -8.12
C ALA A 79 7.75 -24.78 -8.57
N HIS A 80 8.52 -25.59 -7.84
CA HIS A 80 9.91 -25.90 -8.19
C HIS A 80 10.00 -26.58 -9.56
N ASP A 81 9.16 -27.58 -9.83
CA ASP A 81 9.20 -28.33 -11.08
C ASP A 81 8.83 -27.44 -12.28
N ARG A 82 7.81 -26.58 -12.12
CA ARG A 82 7.47 -25.55 -13.13
C ARG A 82 8.62 -24.57 -13.38
N ALA A 83 9.26 -24.07 -12.31
CA ALA A 83 10.42 -23.20 -12.41
C ALA A 83 11.60 -23.88 -13.11
N LYS A 84 11.83 -25.18 -12.82
CA LYS A 84 12.89 -25.98 -13.43
C LYS A 84 12.67 -26.17 -14.92
N GLU A 85 11.45 -26.54 -15.33
CA GLU A 85 11.08 -26.66 -16.74
C GLU A 85 11.31 -25.34 -17.49
N PHE A 86 10.85 -24.22 -16.91
CA PHE A 86 11.06 -22.90 -17.49
C PHE A 86 12.55 -22.57 -17.63
N LEU A 87 13.35 -22.77 -16.57
CA LEU A 87 14.79 -22.51 -16.61
C LEU A 87 15.51 -23.42 -17.63
N GLN A 88 15.16 -24.69 -17.74
CA GLN A 88 15.75 -25.60 -18.72
C GLN A 88 15.49 -25.15 -20.15
N LEU A 89 14.28 -24.67 -20.44
CA LEU A 89 13.92 -24.17 -21.75
C LEU A 89 14.63 -22.85 -22.04
N VAL A 90 14.57 -21.89 -21.11
CA VAL A 90 14.89 -20.48 -21.37
C VAL A 90 16.33 -20.14 -20.98
N MET A 91 16.76 -20.61 -19.83
CA MET A 91 17.99 -20.21 -19.13
C MET A 91 18.77 -21.44 -18.61
N PRO A 92 19.13 -22.42 -19.46
CA PRO A 92 19.61 -23.73 -19.04
C PRO A 92 20.88 -23.67 -18.18
N ARG A 93 21.71 -22.64 -18.38
CA ARG A 93 22.94 -22.41 -17.59
C ARG A 93 22.68 -22.10 -16.12
N TYR A 94 21.48 -21.65 -15.76
CA TYR A 94 21.12 -21.21 -14.41
C TYR A 94 20.24 -22.23 -13.67
N VAL A 95 19.93 -23.38 -14.28
CA VAL A 95 19.11 -24.44 -13.66
C VAL A 95 19.71 -24.94 -12.35
N SER A 96 21.05 -25.00 -12.25
CA SER A 96 21.74 -25.42 -11.03
C SER A 96 21.58 -24.45 -9.84
N ARG A 97 21.11 -23.23 -10.08
CA ARG A 97 20.83 -22.24 -9.03
C ARG A 97 19.45 -22.44 -8.40
N LEU A 98 18.57 -23.26 -9.01
CA LEU A 98 17.27 -23.58 -8.46
C LEU A 98 17.40 -24.69 -7.41
N GLN A 99 16.88 -24.44 -6.21
CA GLN A 99 16.91 -25.36 -5.09
C GLN A 99 15.49 -25.55 -4.54
N LEU A 100 15.11 -26.81 -4.32
CA LEU A 100 13.92 -27.16 -3.54
C LEU A 100 14.29 -27.09 -2.06
N TYR A 101 13.49 -26.36 -1.30
CA TYR A 101 13.61 -26.29 0.14
C TYR A 101 12.63 -27.28 0.80
N ASP A 102 13.19 -28.22 1.56
CA ASP A 102 12.49 -29.30 2.25
C ASP A 102 12.61 -29.22 3.79
N GLY A 103 13.13 -28.09 4.29
CA GLY A 103 13.29 -27.86 5.71
C GLY A 103 11.96 -27.75 6.46
N ARG A 104 11.96 -28.13 7.74
CA ARG A 104 10.76 -28.11 8.59
C ARG A 104 10.30 -26.70 8.96
N GLU A 105 11.24 -25.75 9.09
CA GLU A 105 10.90 -24.36 9.39
C GLU A 105 10.44 -23.63 8.11
N PRO A 106 9.49 -22.69 8.18
CA PRO A 106 9.06 -21.92 7.01
C PRO A 106 10.23 -21.20 6.31
N LEU A 107 10.23 -21.18 4.98
CA LEU A 107 11.33 -20.64 4.18
C LEU A 107 11.69 -19.19 4.56
N PHE A 108 10.70 -18.31 4.67
CA PHE A 108 10.94 -16.91 5.04
C PHE A 108 11.39 -16.73 6.48
N HIS A 109 11.05 -17.66 7.38
CA HIS A 109 11.55 -17.65 8.75
C HIS A 109 13.05 -17.97 8.80
N LYS A 110 13.47 -19.02 8.08
CA LYS A 110 14.89 -19.43 7.95
C LYS A 110 15.79 -18.28 7.49
N TYR A 111 15.33 -17.49 6.52
CA TYR A 111 16.06 -16.34 5.99
C TYR A 111 15.75 -15.00 6.69
N HIS A 112 15.03 -15.03 7.82
CA HIS A 112 14.66 -13.86 8.62
C HIS A 112 13.90 -12.76 7.85
N LEU A 113 13.15 -13.14 6.81
CA LEU A 113 12.40 -12.22 5.95
C LEU A 113 11.05 -11.83 6.54
N GLU A 114 10.46 -12.64 7.41
CA GLU A 114 9.15 -12.37 8.04
C GLU A 114 9.07 -10.98 8.69
N LYS A 115 10.11 -10.61 9.45
CA LYS A 115 10.17 -9.30 10.10
C LYS A 115 10.27 -8.17 9.10
N GLU A 116 10.90 -8.37 7.95
CA GLU A 116 10.98 -7.36 6.90
C GLU A 116 9.66 -7.24 6.14
N ILE A 117 9.00 -8.36 5.85
CA ILE A 117 7.67 -8.39 5.21
C ILE A 117 6.65 -7.65 6.09
N ALA A 118 6.63 -7.93 7.39
CA ALA A 118 5.76 -7.24 8.34
C ALA A 118 6.04 -5.73 8.46
N LYS A 119 7.25 -5.27 8.08
CA LYS A 119 7.58 -3.83 8.05
C LYS A 119 7.10 -3.14 6.78
N ILE A 120 6.84 -3.87 5.68
CA ILE A 120 6.44 -3.28 4.39
C ILE A 120 5.19 -2.42 4.53
N GLN A 121 4.28 -2.73 5.45
CA GLN A 121 3.02 -1.98 5.59
C GLN A 121 3.01 -1.00 6.76
N ARG A 122 4.11 -0.92 7.53
CA ARG A 122 4.20 0.06 8.62
C ARG A 122 4.29 1.48 8.06
N ARG A 123 3.58 2.40 8.69
CA ARG A 123 3.68 3.84 8.38
C ARG A 123 5.11 4.35 8.58
N THR A 124 5.73 3.97 9.69
CA THR A 124 7.11 4.37 10.06
C THR A 124 8.09 3.23 9.86
N VAL A 125 9.20 3.50 9.17
CA VAL A 125 10.28 2.55 8.89
C VAL A 125 11.56 3.05 9.55
N PRO A 126 12.15 2.30 10.50
CA PRO A 126 13.38 2.70 11.16
C PRO A 126 14.58 2.62 10.20
N LEU A 127 15.49 3.59 10.31
CA LEU A 127 16.73 3.61 9.54
C LEU A 127 17.87 2.95 10.30
N LYS A 128 18.86 2.44 9.55
CA LYS A 128 20.08 1.87 10.16
C LYS A 128 20.87 3.00 10.82
N GLY A 129 21.17 2.86 12.11
CA GLY A 129 21.90 3.84 12.89
C GLY A 129 21.01 4.74 13.76
N GLY A 130 19.71 4.82 13.50
CA GLY A 130 18.76 5.67 14.22
C GLY A 130 17.90 6.49 13.25
N GLY A 131 16.88 7.17 13.78
CA GLY A 131 15.89 7.88 12.96
C GLY A 131 14.94 6.95 12.20
N SER A 132 14.07 7.53 11.39
CA SER A 132 13.04 6.79 10.65
C SER A 132 12.52 7.59 9.47
N ILE A 133 12.00 6.89 8.46
CA ILE A 133 11.14 7.51 7.44
C ILE A 133 9.67 7.24 7.76
N VAL A 134 8.81 8.20 7.46
CA VAL A 134 7.36 8.12 7.61
C VAL A 134 6.76 8.20 6.21
N ILE A 135 5.93 7.22 5.85
CA ILE A 135 5.36 7.11 4.49
C ILE A 135 3.85 7.26 4.58
N ASP A 136 3.33 8.35 4.02
CA ASP A 136 1.91 8.71 3.99
C ASP A 136 1.37 8.73 2.56
N PRO A 137 0.73 7.64 2.10
CA PRO A 137 0.01 7.65 0.84
C PRO A 137 -1.29 8.44 1.00
N THR A 138 -1.47 9.44 0.13
CA THR A 138 -2.71 10.20 -0.01
C THR A 138 -3.47 9.76 -1.28
N GLU A 139 -4.56 10.44 -1.60
CA GLU A 139 -5.33 10.19 -2.82
C GLU A 139 -4.49 10.44 -4.09
N ALA A 140 -3.76 11.56 -4.13
CA ALA A 140 -3.06 12.02 -5.32
C ALA A 140 -1.56 11.71 -5.33
N LEU A 141 -0.91 11.66 -4.17
CA LEU A 141 0.54 11.53 -4.05
C LEU A 141 0.96 10.70 -2.83
N VAL A 142 2.23 10.38 -2.74
CA VAL A 142 2.83 9.78 -1.55
C VAL A 142 3.80 10.78 -0.93
N ALA A 143 3.56 11.17 0.32
CA ALA A 143 4.48 12.00 1.09
C ALA A 143 5.41 11.10 1.91
N ILE A 144 6.70 11.39 1.90
CA ILE A 144 7.69 10.67 2.69
C ILE A 144 8.52 11.66 3.49
N ASP A 145 8.47 11.55 4.81
CA ASP A 145 9.16 12.44 5.74
C ASP A 145 10.32 11.72 6.45
N VAL A 146 11.44 12.41 6.67
CA VAL A 146 12.65 11.88 7.30
C VAL A 146 12.82 12.45 8.70
N ASN A 147 12.65 11.60 9.71
CA ASN A 147 12.78 11.96 11.11
C ASN A 147 14.12 11.52 11.69
N SER A 148 14.83 12.44 12.34
CA SER A 148 16.08 12.15 13.06
C SER A 148 15.88 11.38 14.36
N GLY A 149 14.75 11.58 15.04
CA GLY A 149 14.49 10.95 16.34
C GLY A 149 15.65 11.21 17.31
N SER A 150 16.22 10.16 17.88
CA SER A 150 17.38 10.22 18.77
C SER A 150 18.75 10.12 18.06
N PHE A 151 18.77 10.13 16.72
CA PHE A 151 20.02 10.00 15.97
C PHE A 151 20.90 11.24 16.13
N ARG A 152 22.09 11.05 16.69
CA ARG A 152 23.14 12.07 16.77
C ARG A 152 24.48 11.39 16.52
N THR A 153 25.32 12.02 15.72
CA THR A 153 26.73 11.65 15.58
C THR A 153 27.57 12.60 16.43
N ASP A 154 28.80 12.23 16.77
CA ASP A 154 29.75 13.12 17.50
C ASP A 154 30.20 14.35 16.67
N SER A 155 29.71 14.45 15.44
CA SER A 155 29.96 15.54 14.49
C SER A 155 28.91 16.65 14.59
N SER A 156 29.00 17.65 13.71
CA SER A 156 28.02 18.72 13.65
C SER A 156 26.61 18.20 13.32
N ALA A 157 25.57 18.92 13.77
CA ALA A 157 24.17 18.60 13.47
C ALA A 157 23.88 18.55 11.95
N GLU A 158 24.57 19.38 11.17
CA GLU A 158 24.50 19.40 9.70
C GLU A 158 25.02 18.07 9.10
N ASP A 159 26.10 17.54 9.65
CA ASP A 159 26.67 16.27 9.19
C ASP A 159 25.79 15.09 9.62
N SER A 160 25.21 15.11 10.83
CA SER A 160 24.23 14.11 11.26
C SER A 160 23.02 14.07 10.31
N ALA A 161 22.45 15.23 9.97
CA ALA A 161 21.33 15.34 9.05
C ALA A 161 21.69 14.79 7.67
N PHE A 162 22.87 15.14 7.15
CA PHE A 162 23.35 14.62 5.88
C PHE A 162 23.49 13.09 5.88
N GLN A 163 24.12 12.50 6.90
CA GLN A 163 24.29 11.03 6.99
C GLN A 163 22.95 10.30 7.08
N LEU A 164 21.99 10.88 7.81
CA LEU A 164 20.66 10.31 7.92
C LEU A 164 19.90 10.38 6.61
N ASN A 165 19.93 11.52 5.91
CA ASN A 165 19.31 11.69 4.60
C ASN A 165 19.91 10.73 3.55
N MET A 166 21.22 10.46 3.60
CA MET A 166 21.85 9.46 2.72
C MET A 166 21.34 8.03 2.99
N SER A 167 21.07 7.70 4.25
CA SER A 167 20.47 6.42 4.64
C SER A 167 19.00 6.35 4.25
N ALA A 168 18.26 7.44 4.47
CA ALA A 168 16.87 7.60 4.07
C ALA A 168 16.70 7.43 2.56
N ALA A 169 17.54 8.06 1.73
CA ALA A 169 17.44 7.95 0.27
C ALA A 169 17.49 6.49 -0.24
N LYS A 170 18.35 5.67 0.36
CA LYS A 170 18.45 4.24 0.04
C LYS A 170 17.22 3.46 0.50
N GLU A 171 16.74 3.75 1.71
CA GLU A 171 15.58 3.07 2.28
C GLU A 171 14.27 3.47 1.57
N ILE A 172 14.11 4.73 1.19
CA ILE A 172 13.00 5.22 0.36
C ILE A 172 12.93 4.43 -0.93
N ALA A 173 14.03 4.36 -1.70
CA ALA A 173 14.07 3.60 -2.94
C ALA A 173 13.74 2.10 -2.73
N ARG A 174 14.16 1.52 -1.60
CA ARG A 174 13.82 0.14 -1.22
C ARG A 174 12.32 0.00 -0.94
N GLN A 175 11.73 0.89 -0.14
CA GLN A 175 10.31 0.85 0.24
C GLN A 175 9.39 1.09 -0.94
N LEU A 176 9.75 1.99 -1.87
CA LEU A 176 8.99 2.22 -3.10
C LEU A 176 8.83 0.92 -3.93
N ARG A 177 9.88 0.11 -4.01
CA ARG A 177 9.83 -1.21 -4.67
C ARG A 177 9.04 -2.24 -3.89
N LEU A 178 9.29 -2.35 -2.58
CA LEU A 178 8.62 -3.35 -1.73
C LEU A 178 7.11 -3.14 -1.62
N ARG A 179 6.66 -1.88 -1.63
CA ARG A 179 5.24 -1.50 -1.50
C ARG A 179 4.54 -1.29 -2.85
N ASP A 180 5.30 -1.39 -3.95
CA ASP A 180 4.94 -0.95 -5.30
C ASP A 180 4.23 0.42 -5.34
N LEU A 181 4.82 1.41 -4.67
CA LEU A 181 4.28 2.77 -4.63
C LEU A 181 4.57 3.46 -5.97
N GLY A 182 3.56 4.12 -6.54
CA GLY A 182 3.73 4.83 -7.81
C GLY A 182 2.79 6.04 -7.92
N GLY A 183 2.96 6.81 -8.99
CA GLY A 183 2.40 8.15 -9.12
C GLY A 183 3.41 9.21 -8.68
N VAL A 184 2.90 10.33 -8.18
CA VAL A 184 3.70 11.43 -7.63
C VAL A 184 4.15 11.07 -6.22
N ILE A 185 5.45 11.23 -5.95
CA ILE A 185 6.06 10.99 -4.64
C ILE A 185 6.84 12.24 -4.27
N VAL A 186 6.60 12.74 -3.06
CA VAL A 186 7.27 13.92 -2.50
C VAL A 186 8.09 13.46 -1.30
N ASN A 187 9.39 13.71 -1.35
CA ASN A 187 10.32 13.32 -0.28
C ASN A 187 10.78 14.58 0.47
N ASP A 188 10.40 14.66 1.74
CA ASP A 188 10.78 15.70 2.68
C ASP A 188 12.00 15.23 3.47
N PHE A 189 13.19 15.65 3.03
CA PHE A 189 14.45 15.34 3.69
C PHE A 189 14.76 16.41 4.74
N ILE A 190 15.53 16.05 5.76
CA ILE A 190 15.96 17.03 6.78
C ILE A 190 16.74 18.16 6.10
N ASP A 191 16.42 19.40 6.47
CA ASP A 191 17.06 20.60 5.93
C ASP A 191 18.59 20.52 6.00
N MET A 192 19.23 20.83 4.88
CA MET A 192 20.68 20.92 4.74
C MET A 192 21.03 22.31 4.20
N ARG A 193 21.91 23.04 4.89
CA ARG A 193 22.37 24.38 4.48
C ARG A 193 23.32 24.28 3.30
N ARG A 194 24.20 23.28 3.30
CA ARG A 194 25.23 23.10 2.25
C ARG A 194 24.63 22.52 0.97
N GLU A 195 24.77 23.25 -0.13
CA GLU A 195 24.29 22.78 -1.44
C GLU A 195 24.97 21.46 -1.89
N SER A 196 26.24 21.27 -1.51
CA SER A 196 26.97 20.04 -1.77
C SER A 196 26.33 18.81 -1.12
N HIS A 197 25.70 18.97 0.06
CA HIS A 197 24.98 17.91 0.76
C HIS A 197 23.68 17.59 0.03
N ARG A 198 22.87 18.60 -0.32
CA ARG A 198 21.64 18.45 -1.11
C ARG A 198 21.89 17.68 -2.42
N ARG A 199 22.89 18.11 -3.20
CA ARG A 199 23.27 17.44 -4.48
C ARG A 199 23.78 16.00 -4.29
N LYS A 200 24.30 15.63 -3.13
CA LYS A 200 24.73 14.25 -2.82
C LYS A 200 23.54 13.37 -2.46
N VAL A 201 22.58 13.88 -1.70
CA VAL A 201 21.33 13.17 -1.36
C VAL A 201 20.49 12.93 -2.62
N GLU A 202 20.32 13.93 -3.49
CA GLU A 202 19.65 13.77 -4.79
C GLU A 202 20.28 12.65 -5.63
N ARG A 203 21.61 12.65 -5.74
CA ARG A 203 22.35 11.61 -6.46
C ARG A 203 22.19 10.24 -5.83
N ALA A 204 22.26 10.15 -4.50
CA ALA A 204 22.07 8.90 -3.79
C ALA A 204 20.67 8.31 -4.00
N LEU A 205 19.63 9.14 -4.02
CA LEU A 205 18.27 8.72 -4.34
C LEU A 205 18.17 8.23 -5.78
N HIS A 206 18.71 9.00 -6.74
CA HIS A 206 18.73 8.62 -8.15
C HIS A 206 19.45 7.28 -8.38
N ASP A 207 20.64 7.10 -7.79
CA ASP A 207 21.43 5.89 -7.91
C ASP A 207 20.74 4.67 -7.27
N ALA A 208 20.06 4.86 -6.13
CA ALA A 208 19.29 3.81 -5.47
C ALA A 208 18.04 3.38 -6.26
N LEU A 209 17.48 4.28 -7.08
CA LEU A 209 16.35 4.02 -7.97
C LEU A 209 16.77 3.42 -9.32
N ARG A 210 18.05 3.48 -9.70
CA ARG A 210 18.54 2.93 -10.98
C ARG A 210 18.28 1.42 -11.15
N ARG A 211 18.19 0.69 -10.04
CA ARG A 211 17.85 -0.75 -10.03
C ARG A 211 16.34 -1.01 -10.07
N ASP A 212 15.51 0.03 -9.98
CA ASP A 212 14.06 -0.09 -10.12
C ASP A 212 13.69 -0.37 -11.58
N ARG A 213 12.67 -1.19 -11.77
CA ARG A 213 12.14 -1.50 -13.10
C ARG A 213 11.07 -0.52 -13.53
N ALA A 214 10.37 0.08 -12.55
CA ALA A 214 9.43 1.13 -12.84
C ALA A 214 10.20 2.34 -13.35
N ARG A 215 9.68 2.98 -14.40
CA ARG A 215 10.26 4.24 -14.88
C ARG A 215 10.14 5.29 -13.77
N THR A 216 11.26 5.87 -13.39
CA THR A 216 11.33 6.95 -12.42
C THR A 216 11.83 8.24 -13.05
N LYS A 217 11.29 9.37 -12.61
CA LYS A 217 11.83 10.71 -12.91
C LYS A 217 11.98 11.44 -11.59
N VAL A 218 13.20 11.81 -11.23
CA VAL A 218 13.51 12.55 -10.00
C VAL A 218 13.88 13.98 -10.38
N LEU A 219 13.24 14.96 -9.74
CA LEU A 219 13.57 16.38 -9.90
C LEU A 219 14.67 16.79 -8.91
N ARG A 220 15.21 18.00 -9.09
CA ARG A 220 16.12 18.59 -8.09
C ARG A 220 15.33 19.01 -6.85
N THR A 221 16.03 19.19 -5.74
CA THR A 221 15.46 19.74 -4.51
C THR A 221 14.81 21.09 -4.81
N SER A 222 13.54 21.23 -4.44
CA SER A 222 12.77 22.45 -4.62
C SER A 222 13.27 23.55 -3.67
N PRO A 223 12.87 24.81 -3.90
CA PRO A 223 13.14 25.90 -2.94
C PRO A 223 12.57 25.64 -1.54
N PHE A 224 11.58 24.75 -1.42
CA PHE A 224 10.98 24.33 -0.15
C PHE A 224 11.68 23.12 0.50
N GLY A 225 12.82 22.66 -0.04
CA GLY A 225 13.57 21.53 0.53
C GLY A 225 13.06 20.14 0.10
N LEU A 226 12.01 20.09 -0.73
CA LEU A 226 11.37 18.83 -1.15
C LEU A 226 12.02 18.24 -2.40
N ILE A 227 12.15 16.92 -2.45
CA ILE A 227 12.54 16.20 -3.67
C ILE A 227 11.32 15.51 -4.26
N GLU A 228 10.81 16.08 -5.35
CA GLU A 228 9.68 15.55 -6.10
C GLU A 228 10.14 14.50 -7.12
N MET A 229 9.37 13.42 -7.23
CA MET A 229 9.61 12.40 -8.24
C MET A 229 8.31 11.76 -8.73
N THR A 230 8.36 11.16 -9.91
CA THR A 230 7.31 10.28 -10.40
C THR A 230 7.85 8.87 -10.57
N ARG A 231 7.02 7.88 -10.23
CA ARG A 231 7.30 6.45 -10.44
C ARG A 231 6.12 5.80 -11.14
N GLN A 232 6.37 5.10 -12.25
CA GLN A 232 5.34 4.38 -12.99
C GLN A 232 4.67 3.32 -12.11
N ARG A 233 3.33 3.27 -12.09
CA ARG A 233 2.57 2.20 -11.45
C ARG A 233 2.61 0.96 -12.34
N ILE A 234 3.19 -0.14 -11.85
CA ILE A 234 3.24 -1.42 -12.57
C ILE A 234 2.04 -2.29 -12.18
N ARG A 235 1.69 -2.30 -10.88
CA ARG A 235 0.55 -3.06 -10.35
C ARG A 235 -0.27 -2.16 -9.40
N PRO A 236 -1.49 -2.58 -9.02
CA PRO A 236 -2.16 -2.00 -7.84
C PRO A 236 -1.22 -2.10 -6.63
N SER A 237 -1.24 -1.07 -5.77
CA SER A 237 -0.38 -1.07 -4.58
C SER A 237 -0.69 -2.28 -3.70
N LEU A 238 0.33 -2.84 -3.05
CA LEU A 238 0.18 -4.02 -2.19
C LEU A 238 -0.90 -3.80 -1.12
N LYS A 239 -1.04 -2.55 -0.65
CA LYS A 239 -2.08 -2.19 0.33
C LYS A 239 -3.49 -2.49 -0.17
N ARG A 240 -3.83 -2.15 -1.42
CA ARG A 240 -5.17 -2.38 -1.99
C ARG A 240 -5.50 -3.86 -2.21
N SER A 241 -4.48 -4.71 -2.32
CA SER A 241 -4.66 -6.16 -2.48
C SER A 241 -4.78 -6.91 -1.16
N VAL A 242 -4.35 -6.31 -0.05
CA VAL A 242 -4.25 -6.98 1.26
C VAL A 242 -5.16 -6.36 2.32
N TYR A 243 -5.55 -5.09 2.15
CA TYR A 243 -6.35 -4.35 3.12
C TYR A 243 -7.61 -3.77 2.47
N GLU A 244 -8.66 -3.70 3.28
CA GLU A 244 -9.87 -2.95 3.00
C GLU A 244 -9.81 -1.59 3.69
N ASP A 245 -10.61 -0.64 3.21
CA ASP A 245 -10.72 0.67 3.84
C ASP A 245 -11.37 0.54 5.22
N CYS A 246 -10.91 1.35 6.17
CA CYS A 246 -11.43 1.31 7.54
C CYS A 246 -12.94 1.65 7.52
N PRO A 247 -13.83 0.76 7.99
CA PRO A 247 -15.28 0.99 7.92
C PRO A 247 -15.72 2.17 8.82
N CYS A 248 -14.92 2.51 9.84
CA CYS A 248 -15.23 3.61 10.74
C CYS A 248 -14.84 4.99 10.18
N CYS A 249 -13.63 5.14 9.64
CA CYS A 249 -13.10 6.45 9.23
C CYS A 249 -13.04 6.64 7.71
N GLN A 250 -13.27 5.57 6.95
CA GLN A 250 -13.23 5.55 5.47
C GLN A 250 -11.95 6.20 4.92
N GLY A 251 -10.81 5.89 5.55
CA GLY A 251 -9.50 6.41 5.14
C GLY A 251 -9.06 7.72 5.79
N ARG A 252 -9.90 8.39 6.60
CA ARG A 252 -9.52 9.62 7.32
C ARG A 252 -8.43 9.43 8.38
N ALA A 253 -8.22 8.20 8.86
CA ALA A 253 -7.30 7.84 9.95
C ALA A 253 -7.56 8.56 11.30
N VAL A 254 -8.65 9.30 11.40
CA VAL A 254 -9.14 9.95 12.61
C VAL A 254 -10.65 9.74 12.70
N VAL A 255 -11.18 9.80 13.91
CA VAL A 255 -12.62 9.73 14.19
C VAL A 255 -13.05 10.93 15.01
N LYS A 256 -14.32 11.36 14.87
CA LYS A 256 -14.92 12.43 15.66
C LYS A 256 -14.78 12.11 17.15
N THR A 257 -14.56 13.16 17.94
CA THR A 257 -14.62 13.06 19.39
C THR A 257 -16.04 12.74 19.82
N GLY A 258 -16.20 12.13 21.01
CA GLY A 258 -17.54 11.83 21.55
C GLY A 258 -18.41 13.08 21.69
N GLU A 259 -17.79 14.24 21.96
CA GLU A 259 -18.47 15.53 22.06
C GLU A 259 -19.00 15.99 20.71
N SER A 260 -18.17 15.92 19.66
CA SER A 260 -18.56 16.30 18.30
C SER A 260 -19.68 15.40 17.79
N MET A 261 -19.57 14.09 18.04
CA MET A 261 -20.59 13.12 17.64
C MET A 261 -21.90 13.32 18.42
N ALA A 262 -21.83 13.64 19.72
CA ALA A 262 -23.01 13.91 20.53
C ALA A 262 -23.81 15.12 20.02
N ILE A 263 -23.15 16.17 19.52
CA ILE A 263 -23.83 17.34 18.94
C ILE A 263 -24.61 16.93 17.68
N GLU A 264 -24.06 16.07 16.83
CA GLU A 264 -24.76 15.54 15.65
C GLU A 264 -25.96 14.68 16.04
N VAL A 265 -25.78 13.80 17.03
CA VAL A 265 -26.86 12.97 17.58
C VAL A 265 -27.99 13.84 18.13
N VAL A 266 -27.68 14.93 18.84
CA VAL A 266 -28.70 15.87 19.34
C VAL A 266 -29.48 16.53 18.19
N ARG A 267 -28.82 16.89 17.08
CA ARG A 267 -29.52 17.44 15.90
C ARG A 267 -30.45 16.41 15.27
N VAL A 268 -30.00 15.16 15.14
CA VAL A 268 -30.84 14.06 14.65
C VAL A 268 -32.03 13.84 15.57
N LEU A 269 -31.81 13.86 16.88
CA LEU A 269 -32.86 13.71 17.88
C LEU A 269 -33.92 14.82 17.74
N MET A 270 -33.51 16.08 17.59
CA MET A 270 -34.44 17.19 17.37
C MET A 270 -35.31 16.97 16.12
N MET A 271 -34.72 16.51 15.01
CA MET A 271 -35.46 16.25 13.77
C MET A 271 -36.39 15.03 13.87
N ALA A 272 -35.95 13.98 14.57
CA ALA A 272 -36.74 12.77 14.79
C ALA A 272 -37.94 13.03 15.71
N CYS A 273 -37.75 13.81 16.78
CA CYS A 273 -38.82 14.20 17.70
C CYS A 273 -39.85 15.15 17.08
N GLN A 274 -39.53 15.83 15.98
CA GLN A 274 -40.48 16.64 15.22
C GLN A 274 -41.32 15.84 14.21
N GLN A 275 -41.06 14.54 14.02
CA GLN A 275 -41.83 13.76 13.07
C GLN A 275 -43.29 13.60 13.54
N PRO A 276 -44.27 13.76 12.63
CA PRO A 276 -45.67 13.53 12.96
C PRO A 276 -45.87 12.11 13.50
N ARG A 277 -46.61 12.00 14.62
CA ARG A 277 -46.91 10.72 15.32
C ARG A 277 -45.72 10.06 16.02
N ALA A 278 -44.54 10.67 16.06
CA ALA A 278 -43.45 10.15 16.89
C ALA A 278 -43.89 10.13 18.36
N CYS A 279 -43.70 8.99 19.02
CA CYS A 279 -43.96 8.82 20.46
C CYS A 279 -42.73 8.32 21.21
N ARG A 280 -41.86 7.55 20.55
CA ARG A 280 -40.59 7.10 21.12
C ARG A 280 -39.47 7.18 20.11
N VAL A 281 -38.34 7.80 20.50
CA VAL A 281 -37.11 7.82 19.71
C VAL A 281 -36.00 7.16 20.52
N THR A 282 -35.41 6.10 19.97
CA THR A 282 -34.27 5.39 20.55
C THR A 282 -33.06 5.61 19.67
N ILE A 283 -31.99 6.18 20.23
CA ILE A 283 -30.71 6.34 19.55
C ILE A 283 -29.68 5.43 20.21
N ARG A 284 -29.09 4.54 19.41
CA ARG A 284 -27.96 3.70 19.82
C ARG A 284 -26.67 4.28 19.26
N VAL A 285 -25.68 4.50 20.11
CA VAL A 285 -24.39 5.13 19.78
C VAL A 285 -23.25 4.39 20.49
N ASN A 286 -22.01 4.67 20.10
CA ASN A 286 -20.85 4.21 20.87
C ASN A 286 -20.90 4.70 22.34
N ASP A 287 -20.40 3.90 23.27
CA ASP A 287 -20.44 4.20 24.72
C ASP A 287 -19.86 5.56 25.10
N LYS A 288 -18.79 6.00 24.43
CA LYS A 288 -18.19 7.32 24.69
C LYS A 288 -19.18 8.45 24.39
N VAL A 289 -19.99 8.29 23.34
CA VAL A 289 -21.01 9.26 22.93
C VAL A 289 -22.20 9.19 23.88
N SER A 290 -22.68 7.98 24.21
CA SER A 290 -23.78 7.76 25.17
C SER A 290 -23.45 8.37 26.54
N ALA A 291 -22.24 8.12 27.05
CA ALA A 291 -21.79 8.70 28.31
C ALA A 291 -21.77 10.23 28.28
N TYR A 292 -21.34 10.83 27.17
CA TYR A 292 -21.35 12.28 27.02
C TYR A 292 -22.79 12.83 26.97
N LEU A 293 -23.67 12.19 26.21
CA LEU A 293 -25.08 12.55 26.08
C LEU A 293 -25.82 12.49 27.42
N ASN A 294 -25.69 11.37 28.13
CA ASN A 294 -26.40 11.10 29.38
C ASN A 294 -25.87 11.90 30.59
N ASN A 295 -24.65 12.44 30.51
CA ASN A 295 -24.05 13.22 31.59
C ASN A 295 -23.94 14.72 31.26
N LYS A 296 -23.18 15.07 30.21
CA LYS A 296 -22.85 16.45 29.87
C LYS A 296 -23.96 17.15 29.09
N LYS A 297 -24.72 16.41 28.27
CA LYS A 297 -25.84 16.93 27.45
C LYS A 297 -27.22 16.51 27.95
N ARG A 298 -27.30 15.99 29.18
CA ARG A 298 -28.56 15.50 29.77
C ARG A 298 -29.67 16.55 29.78
N ARG A 299 -29.34 17.81 30.12
CA ARG A 299 -30.31 18.91 30.15
C ARG A 299 -30.86 19.21 28.76
N ASP A 300 -30.00 19.24 27.75
CA ASP A 300 -30.40 19.49 26.37
C ASP A 300 -31.33 18.37 25.86
N VAL A 301 -31.04 17.11 26.18
CA VAL A 301 -31.89 15.96 25.84
C VAL A 301 -33.26 16.05 26.53
N MET A 302 -33.28 16.37 27.83
CA MET A 302 -34.52 16.56 28.60
C MET A 302 -35.40 17.68 28.02
N GLN A 303 -34.79 18.80 27.63
CA GLN A 303 -35.54 19.90 26.99
C GLN A 303 -36.19 19.48 25.67
N ILE A 304 -35.51 18.64 24.87
CA ILE A 304 -36.07 18.12 23.61
C ILE A 304 -37.24 17.16 23.88
N GLU A 305 -37.13 16.30 24.89
CA GLU A 305 -38.19 15.38 25.32
C GLU A 305 -39.42 16.14 25.83
N GLU A 306 -39.22 17.15 26.70
CA GLU A 306 -40.31 17.99 27.23
C GLU A 306 -41.00 18.81 26.15
N ALA A 307 -40.25 19.42 25.22
CA ALA A 307 -40.80 20.27 24.18
C ALA A 307 -41.57 19.47 23.11
N SER A 308 -41.14 18.24 22.82
CA SER A 308 -41.76 17.39 21.80
C SER A 308 -42.86 16.47 22.35
N GLY A 309 -42.83 16.15 23.65
CA GLY A 309 -43.69 15.13 24.26
C GLY A 309 -43.34 13.70 23.85
N VAL A 310 -42.18 13.49 23.20
CA VAL A 310 -41.70 12.20 22.69
C VAL A 310 -40.71 11.60 23.68
N THR A 311 -40.88 10.33 24.05
CA THR A 311 -39.93 9.63 24.94
C THR A 311 -38.60 9.39 24.25
N VAL A 312 -37.50 9.85 24.86
CA VAL A 312 -36.15 9.71 24.30
C VAL A 312 -35.34 8.66 25.07
N GLN A 313 -34.73 7.72 24.34
CA GLN A 313 -33.81 6.73 24.90
C GLN A 313 -32.45 6.79 24.21
N ILE A 314 -31.38 6.91 25.00
CA ILE A 314 -30.00 6.93 24.50
C ILE A 314 -29.29 5.68 25.03
N LEU A 315 -28.92 4.78 24.12
CA LEU A 315 -28.29 3.50 24.42
C LEU A 315 -26.82 3.52 23.99
N GLY A 316 -25.95 3.07 24.88
CA GLY A 316 -24.55 2.78 24.54
C GLY A 316 -24.42 1.39 23.92
N SER A 317 -23.55 1.24 22.93
CA SER A 317 -23.14 -0.03 22.37
C SER A 317 -21.64 -0.05 22.07
N GLU A 318 -20.94 -1.05 22.59
CA GLU A 318 -19.54 -1.34 22.23
C GLU A 318 -19.40 -1.84 20.78
N THR A 319 -20.47 -2.37 20.19
CA THR A 319 -20.44 -2.91 18.82
C THR A 319 -20.52 -1.83 17.74
N LEU A 320 -20.91 -0.60 18.09
CA LEU A 320 -20.99 0.50 17.15
C LEU A 320 -19.67 1.27 17.05
N PHE A 321 -19.29 1.59 15.82
CA PHE A 321 -18.14 2.44 15.56
C PHE A 321 -18.35 3.85 16.14
N PRO A 322 -17.28 4.56 16.54
CA PRO A 322 -17.36 5.89 17.17
C PRO A 322 -18.20 6.95 16.43
N GLU A 323 -18.25 6.90 15.10
CA GLU A 323 -19.02 7.85 14.27
C GLU A 323 -20.36 7.29 13.78
N HIS A 324 -20.73 6.08 14.19
CA HIS A 324 -21.96 5.45 13.75
C HIS A 324 -23.02 5.55 14.85
N PHE A 325 -24.27 5.68 14.42
CA PHE A 325 -25.43 5.63 15.29
C PHE A 325 -26.59 4.96 14.57
N GLU A 326 -27.49 4.37 15.33
CA GLU A 326 -28.76 3.83 14.84
C GLU A 326 -29.88 4.63 15.48
N CYS A 327 -30.90 4.99 14.71
CA CYS A 327 -32.06 5.73 15.21
C CYS A 327 -33.34 4.93 14.90
N ASP A 328 -34.08 4.56 15.95
CA ASP A 328 -35.37 3.87 15.88
C ASP A 328 -36.45 4.84 16.37
N CYS A 329 -37.30 5.33 15.45
CA CYS A 329 -38.41 6.23 15.76
C CYS A 329 -39.72 5.47 15.60
N ARG A 330 -40.58 5.49 16.63
CA ARG A 330 -41.84 4.74 16.65
C ARG A 330 -43.05 5.58 17.06
N ASP A 331 -44.20 5.22 16.52
CA ASP A 331 -45.49 5.78 16.90
C ASP A 331 -46.07 5.16 18.18
N SER A 332 -47.28 5.58 18.56
CA SER A 332 -48.00 5.08 19.74
C SER A 332 -48.40 3.61 19.64
N GLU A 333 -48.51 3.06 18.43
CA GLU A 333 -48.85 1.66 18.16
C GLU A 333 -47.59 0.77 18.07
N GLY A 334 -46.40 1.39 18.12
CA GLY A 334 -45.12 0.70 18.04
C GLY A 334 -44.62 0.46 16.61
N ASN A 335 -45.27 1.05 15.60
CA ASN A 335 -44.84 0.97 14.21
C ASN A 335 -43.62 1.87 13.97
N LEU A 336 -42.70 1.43 13.12
CA LEU A 336 -41.52 2.19 12.74
C LEU A 336 -41.92 3.37 11.83
N ILE A 337 -41.47 4.57 12.20
CA ILE A 337 -41.60 5.77 11.39
C ILE A 337 -40.29 5.92 10.60
N PRO A 338 -40.32 5.82 9.26
CA PRO A 338 -39.12 6.01 8.44
C PRO A 338 -38.64 7.47 8.56
N LEU A 339 -37.32 7.64 8.63
CA LEU A 339 -36.67 8.95 8.75
C LEU A 339 -35.87 9.24 7.47
N PRO A 340 -36.47 9.90 6.45
CA PRO A 340 -35.85 10.06 5.13
C PRO A 340 -34.53 10.85 5.16
N PHE A 341 -34.35 11.69 6.17
CA PHE A 341 -33.12 12.48 6.35
C PHE A 341 -31.92 11.65 6.85
N LEU A 342 -32.14 10.42 7.35
CA LEU A 342 -31.06 9.51 7.73
C LEU A 342 -30.56 8.65 6.55
N GLU A 343 -31.40 8.43 5.54
CA GLU A 343 -31.05 7.67 4.33
C GLU A 343 -30.10 8.44 3.40
N GLN A 344 -29.86 9.74 3.65
CA GLN A 344 -28.93 10.60 2.91
C GLN A 344 -27.54 10.70 3.55
N THR A 345 -27.31 10.01 4.67
CA THR A 345 -26.01 9.98 5.34
C THR A 345 -25.18 8.82 4.74
N PRO A 346 -24.06 9.09 4.05
CA PRO A 346 -23.24 8.06 3.40
C PRO A 346 -22.52 7.14 4.40
#